data_AF-A0A6J7F2P5-F1
#
_entry.id   AF-A0A6J7F2P5-F1
#
_cell.length_a   1.000
_cell.length_b   1.000
_cell.length_c   1.000
_cell.angle_alpha   90.00
_cell.angle_beta   90.00
_cell.angle_gamma   90.00
#
_symmetry.space_group_name_H-M   'P 1'
#
loop_
_entity.id
_entity.type
_entity.pdbx_description
1 polymer ?
#
loop_
_entity_poly.entity_id
_entity_poly.type
_entity_poly.pdbx_seq_one_letter_code
_entity_poly.pdbx_strand_id
1 'polypeptide(L)'
;MWLMGATFVGVPVRWAIAIWVLAATQEYARARLASFGYSEIGVVTPTERPIRALFVVIVTILYWYGNDVATEIAIGFTLLQAISFLMVMRMARSILK
;
A
#
# COMPACT_ATOMS: atom_id res chain seq x y z
N MET A 1 3.49 -9.28 6.61
CA MET A 1 3.83 -10.57 5.97
C MET A 1 2.69 -11.10 5.09
N TRP A 2 2.01 -10.24 4.30
CA TRP A 2 0.91 -10.67 3.41
C TRP A 2 1.27 -10.62 1.92
N LEU A 3 2.27 -9.83 1.53
CA LEU A 3 2.70 -9.67 0.13
C LEU A 3 3.43 -10.89 -0.45
N MET A 4 4.06 -11.71 0.39
CA MET A 4 4.61 -13.00 -0.05
C MET A 4 3.50 -13.96 -0.49
N GLY A 5 2.32 -13.90 0.15
CA GLY A 5 1.15 -14.67 -0.28
C GLY A 5 0.68 -14.25 -1.67
N ALA A 6 0.63 -12.94 -1.94
CA ALA A 6 0.21 -12.41 -3.24
C ALA A 6 1.12 -12.87 -4.39
N THR A 7 2.42 -13.06 -4.16
CA THR A 7 3.35 -13.55 -5.21
C THR A 7 3.13 -15.01 -5.58
N PHE A 8 2.61 -15.84 -4.67
CA PHE A 8 2.22 -17.23 -4.99
C PHE A 8 0.92 -17.33 -5.78
N VAL A 9 0.19 -16.21 -5.87
CA VAL A 9 -1.18 -16.11 -6.37
C VAL A 9 -1.19 -15.33 -7.71
N GLY A 10 -0.05 -15.31 -8.41
CA GLY A 10 0.06 -14.71 -9.74
C GLY A 10 0.43 -13.23 -9.78
N VAL A 11 0.67 -12.56 -8.64
CA VAL A 11 1.23 -11.19 -8.66
C VAL A 11 2.71 -11.24 -8.99
N PRO A 12 3.17 -10.52 -10.03
CA PRO A 12 4.60 -10.44 -10.32
C PRO A 12 5.38 -9.85 -9.14
N VAL A 13 6.49 -10.51 -8.77
CA VAL A 13 7.34 -10.14 -7.62
C VAL A 13 7.74 -8.66 -7.64
N ARG A 14 8.03 -8.10 -8.84
CA ARG A 14 8.37 -6.68 -9.01
C ARG A 14 7.32 -5.73 -8.42
N TRP A 15 6.03 -6.03 -8.62
CA TRP A 15 4.92 -5.19 -8.14
C TRP A 15 4.69 -5.40 -6.65
N ALA A 16 4.79 -6.65 -6.18
CA ALA A 16 4.68 -6.95 -4.76
C ALA A 16 5.75 -6.23 -3.92
N ILE A 17 7.01 -6.19 -4.39
CA ILE A 17 8.10 -5.44 -3.75
C ILE A 17 7.80 -3.94 -3.76
N ALA A 18 7.37 -3.38 -4.90
CA ALA A 18 7.04 -1.95 -4.99
C ALA A 18 5.94 -1.55 -3.99
N ILE A 19 4.86 -2.32 -3.91
CA ILE A 19 3.78 -2.11 -2.94
C ILE A 19 4.31 -2.21 -1.51
N TRP A 20 5.19 -3.19 -1.23
CA TRP A 20 5.77 -3.38 0.09
C TRP A 20 6.61 -2.18 0.54
N VAL A 21 7.52 -1.71 -0.33
CA VAL A 21 8.40 -0.57 -0.03
C VAL A 21 7.58 0.70 0.21
N LEU A 22 6.59 0.98 -0.65
CA LEU A 22 5.73 2.15 -0.49
C LEU A 22 4.90 2.09 0.80
N ALA A 23 4.34 0.92 1.13
CA ALA A 23 3.58 0.73 2.35
C ALA A 23 4.45 0.87 3.61
N ALA A 24 5.65 0.29 3.62
CA ALA A 24 6.59 0.41 4.73
C ALA A 24 7.02 1.88 4.95
N THR A 25 7.28 2.61 3.86
CA THR A 25 7.64 4.02 3.94
C THR A 25 6.50 4.88 4.49
N GLN A 26 5.25 4.59 4.12
CA GLN A 26 4.09 5.27 4.70
C GLN A 26 3.95 5.02 6.20
N GLU A 27 4.11 3.77 6.64
CA GLU A 27 4.01 3.44 8.07
C GLU A 27 5.13 4.08 8.88
N TYR A 28 6.34 4.12 8.34
CA TYR A 28 7.45 4.84 8.95
C TYR A 28 7.19 6.34 9.04
N ALA A 29 6.75 6.97 7.95
CA ALA A 29 6.43 8.40 7.95
C ALA A 29 5.34 8.73 8.98
N ARG A 30 4.33 7.86 9.13
CA ARG A 30 3.30 8.03 10.16
C ARG A 30 3.84 7.87 11.57
N ALA A 31 4.65 6.84 11.82
CA ALA A 31 5.28 6.63 13.13
C ALA A 31 6.19 7.81 13.51
N ARG A 32 6.93 8.36 12.54
CA ARG A 32 7.80 9.52 12.74
C ARG A 32 6.99 10.77 13.08
N LEU A 33 5.90 11.03 12.39
CA LEU A 33 5.01 12.15 12.70
C LEU A 33 4.33 12.01 14.07
N ALA A 34 3.92 10.80 14.44
CA ALA A 34 3.40 10.52 15.78
C ALA A 34 4.44 10.83 16.87
N SER A 35 5.73 10.57 16.62
CA SER A 35 6.81 10.90 17.57
C SER A 35 7.01 12.41 17.80
N PHE A 36 6.54 13.27 16.88
CA PHE A 36 6.55 14.73 17.03
C PHE A 36 5.32 15.30 17.74
N GLY A 37 4.44 14.44 18.31
CA GLY A 37 3.23 14.85 19.01
C GLY A 37 1.98 14.94 18.12
N TYR A 38 2.08 14.63 16.83
CA TYR A 38 0.94 14.54 15.92
C TYR A 38 0.44 13.08 15.84
N SER A 39 -0.24 12.63 16.89
CA SER A 39 -0.75 11.25 16.99
C SER A 39 -1.94 10.97 16.05
N GLU A 40 -2.68 12.01 15.66
CA GLU A 40 -3.80 11.91 14.72
C GLU A 40 -3.39 12.47 13.37
N ILE A 41 -2.77 11.59 12.58
CA ILE A 41 -2.62 11.84 11.15
C ILE A 41 -4.02 11.70 10.53
N GLY A 42 -4.79 12.79 10.54
CA GLY A 42 -6.15 12.84 9.98
C GLY A 42 -6.22 12.65 8.46
N VAL A 43 -5.11 12.29 7.81
CA VAL A 43 -5.07 11.96 6.39
C VAL A 43 -5.41 10.49 6.21
N VAL A 44 -6.69 10.26 5.93
CA VAL A 44 -7.19 8.98 5.39
C VAL A 44 -6.55 8.78 4.02
N THR A 45 -5.69 7.78 3.92
CA THR A 45 -5.04 7.45 2.63
C THR A 45 -5.86 6.38 1.91
N PRO A 46 -6.03 6.46 0.58
CA PRO A 46 -6.75 5.43 -0.15
C PRO A 46 -6.15 4.02 0.01
N THR A 47 -4.84 3.88 0.31
CA THR A 47 -4.21 2.58 0.62
C THR A 47 -3.94 2.38 2.12
N GLU A 48 -4.99 2.45 2.91
CA GLU A 48 -4.98 2.08 4.31
C GLU A 48 -4.74 0.59 4.57
N ARG A 49 -4.41 0.23 5.82
CA ARG A 49 -4.22 -1.16 6.26
C ARG A 49 -5.37 -2.11 5.81
N PRO A 50 -6.66 -1.78 6.05
CA PRO A 50 -7.78 -2.59 5.56
C PRO A 50 -7.83 -2.71 4.03
N ILE A 51 -7.58 -1.63 3.29
CA ILE A 51 -7.60 -1.64 1.81
C ILE A 51 -6.50 -2.55 1.26
N ARG A 52 -5.31 -2.52 1.86
CA ARG A 52 -4.20 -3.40 1.48
C ARG A 52 -4.53 -4.87 1.72
N ALA A 53 -5.22 -5.20 2.82
CA ALA A 53 -5.69 -6.56 3.07
C ALA A 53 -6.74 -6.99 2.03
N LEU A 54 -7.67 -6.09 1.68
CA LEU A 54 -8.68 -6.34 0.65
C LEU A 54 -8.06 -6.64 -0.72
N PHE A 55 -6.98 -5.93 -1.09
CA PHE A 55 -6.23 -6.24 -2.31
C PHE A 55 -5.73 -7.69 -2.34
N VAL A 56 -5.20 -8.21 -1.22
CA VAL A 56 -4.76 -9.63 -1.15
C VAL A 56 -5.91 -10.58 -1.37
N VAL A 57 -7.04 -10.31 -0.72
CA VAL A 57 -8.24 -11.15 -0.81
C VAL A 57 -8.75 -11.17 -2.25
N ILE A 58 -8.88 -10.01 -2.90
CA ILE A 58 -9.35 -9.90 -4.29
C ILE A 58 -8.43 -10.67 -5.23
N VAL A 59 -7.12 -10.46 -5.13
CA VAL A 59 -6.15 -11.15 -6.01
C VAL A 59 -6.16 -12.67 -5.76
N THR A 60 -6.32 -13.09 -4.51
CA THR A 60 -6.48 -14.51 -4.15
C THR A 60 -7.72 -15.13 -4.77
N ILE A 61 -8.86 -14.45 -4.67
CA ILE A 61 -10.09 -14.92 -5.29
C ILE A 61 -9.93 -15.02 -6.81
N LEU A 62 -9.36 -14.01 -7.47
CA LEU A 62 -9.19 -14.01 -8.92
C LEU A 62 -8.28 -15.12 -9.43
N TYR A 63 -7.22 -15.42 -8.69
CA TYR A 63 -6.34 -16.57 -8.96
C TYR A 63 -7.11 -17.89 -8.89
N TRP A 64 -7.96 -18.07 -7.88
CA TRP A 64 -8.82 -19.26 -7.75
C TRP A 64 -9.80 -19.41 -8.92
N TYR A 65 -10.30 -18.29 -9.48
CA TYR A 65 -11.14 -18.28 -10.68
C TYR A 65 -10.34 -18.42 -12.00
N GLY A 66 -9.00 -18.52 -11.94
CA GLY A 66 -8.15 -18.68 -13.13
C GLY A 66 -8.05 -17.43 -14.02
N ASN A 67 -8.35 -16.24 -13.50
CA ASN A 67 -8.24 -15.00 -14.28
C ASN A 67 -6.82 -14.44 -14.23
N ASP A 68 -6.24 -14.12 -15.39
CA ASP A 68 -4.87 -13.55 -15.51
C ASP A 68 -4.82 -12.02 -15.34
N VAL A 69 -5.83 -11.42 -14.70
CA VAL A 69 -5.91 -9.96 -14.48
C VAL A 69 -5.16 -9.51 -13.22
N ALA A 70 -4.50 -10.44 -12.50
CA ALA A 70 -3.78 -10.15 -11.27
C ALA A 70 -2.66 -9.11 -11.47
N THR A 71 -2.00 -9.14 -12.63
CA THR A 71 -0.94 -8.18 -12.96
C THR A 71 -1.49 -6.77 -13.15
N GLU A 72 -2.62 -6.60 -13.84
CA GLU A 72 -3.24 -5.30 -14.09
C GLU A 72 -3.75 -4.67 -12.79
N ILE A 73 -4.35 -5.48 -11.92
CA ILE A 73 -4.79 -5.05 -10.59
C ILE A 73 -3.60 -4.65 -9.74
N ALA A 74 -2.48 -5.40 -9.77
CA ALA A 74 -1.27 -5.04 -9.04
C ALA A 74 -0.67 -3.71 -9.53
N ILE A 75 -0.71 -3.45 -10.84
CA ILE A 75 -0.27 -2.17 -11.41
C ILE A 75 -1.17 -1.02 -10.90
N GLY A 76 -2.48 -1.16 -11.03
CA GLY A 76 -3.45 -0.16 -10.54
C GLY A 76 -3.31 0.10 -9.05
N PHE A 77 -3.13 -0.96 -8.26
CA PHE A 77 -2.91 -0.84 -6.82
C PHE A 77 -1.59 -0.14 -6.48
N THR A 78 -0.53 -0.41 -7.23
CA THR A 78 0.77 0.27 -7.06
C THR A 78 0.64 1.77 -7.30
N LEU A 79 -0.15 2.19 -8.29
CA LEU A 79 -0.42 3.61 -8.55
C LEU A 79 -1.18 4.27 -7.38
N LEU A 80 -2.23 3.61 -6.86
CA LEU A 80 -2.96 4.10 -5.68
C LEU A 80 -2.06 4.19 -4.43
N GLN A 81 -1.16 3.22 -4.28
CA GLN A 81 -0.17 3.17 -3.21
C GLN A 81 0.84 4.32 -3.33
N ALA A 82 1.27 4.65 -4.55
CA ALA A 82 2.14 5.79 -4.82
C ALA A 82 1.45 7.14 -4.54
N ILE A 83 0.18 7.30 -4.93
CA ILE A 83 -0.61 8.51 -4.62
C ILE A 83 -0.73 8.70 -3.11
N SER A 84 -1.09 7.63 -2.40
CA SER A 84 -1.19 7.64 -0.94
C SER A 84 0.14 8.00 -0.28
N PHE A 85 1.27 7.57 -0.84
CA PHE A 85 2.59 7.93 -0.36
C PHE A 85 2.86 9.43 -0.54
N LEU A 86 2.55 9.98 -1.72
CA LEU A 86 2.70 11.42 -1.97
C LEU A 86 1.84 12.26 -1.02
N MET A 87 0.61 11.83 -0.70
CA MET A 87 -0.25 12.51 0.29
C MET A 87 0.42 12.56 1.67
N VAL A 88 0.94 11.43 2.16
CA VAL A 88 1.62 11.35 3.47
C VAL A 88 2.88 12.22 3.48
N MET A 89 3.68 12.20 2.40
CA MET A 89 4.91 13.00 2.31
C MET A 89 4.62 14.50 2.22
N ARG A 90 3.57 14.91 1.51
CA ARG A 90 3.15 16.32 1.47
C ARG A 90 2.73 16.82 2.85
N MET A 91 1.94 16.03 3.57
CA MET A 91 1.55 16.35 4.95
C MET A 91 2.76 16.38 5.90
N ALA A 92 3.66 15.41 5.79
CA ALA A 92 4.88 15.40 6.60
C ALA A 92 5.71 16.68 6.37
N ARG A 93 5.83 17.12 5.11
CA ARG A 93 6.53 18.35 4.76
C ARG A 93 5.84 19.61 5.30
N SER A 94 4.51 19.66 5.35
CA SER A 94 3.81 20.84 5.89
C SER A 94 3.95 20.96 7.41
N ILE A 95 4.15 19.85 8.13
CA ILE A 95 4.34 19.84 9.59
C ILE A 95 5.78 20.23 9.99
N LEU A 96 6.77 19.94 9.14
CA LEU A 96 8.19 20.23 9.37
C LEU A 96 8.60 21.68 9.01
N LYS A 97 7.67 22.52 8.54
CA LYS A 97 7.88 23.96 8.34
C LYS A 97 7.43 24.71 9.59
#